data_AF-A0A843GW67-F1
#
_entry.id   AF-A0A843GW67-F1
#
_cell.length_a   1.000
_cell.length_b   1.000
_cell.length_c   1.000
_cell.angle_alpha   90.00
_cell.angle_beta   90.00
_cell.angle_gamma   90.00
#
_symmetry.space_group_name_H-M   'P 1'
#
loop_
_entity.id
_entity.type
_entity.pdbx_description
1 polymer ?
#
loop_
_entity_poly.entity_id
_entity_poly.type
_entity_poly.pdbx_seq_one_letter_code
_entity_poly.pdbx_strand_id
1 'polypeptide(L)'
;MAKYTIELRNVIDMFGEATVKSWFSDYELSDYLTDEEIAVITARGVWNKDKLAQAIIDHYYIYEIGLETPALFAHQAKVLMRELMEEKAPLIYSAAIKYDPLVNVDYTETFDRTSGNHSSSNSTSTNNGSGLTVSSDTPQGQISKKSILQGNYASSTSANENENTIADQTTSDGNGTEEYTKRIKGNSGVSASAQRLIRQYRDNIIMINRDIIKDLNMLFMGVY
;
A
#
# COMPACT_ATOMS: atom_id res chain seq x y z
N MET A 1 -43.89 42.66 -14.41
CA MET A 1 -44.53 41.39 -14.02
C MET A 1 -43.84 40.30 -14.81
N ALA A 2 -43.04 39.45 -14.15
CA ALA A 2 -42.46 38.30 -14.82
C ALA A 2 -43.62 37.39 -15.25
N LYS A 3 -43.69 37.08 -16.55
CA LYS A 3 -44.64 36.06 -17.04
C LYS A 3 -44.13 34.72 -16.54
N TYR A 4 -44.94 34.04 -15.74
CA TYR A 4 -44.69 32.68 -15.29
C TYR A 4 -44.40 31.78 -16.50
N THR A 5 -43.29 31.06 -16.44
CA THR A 5 -42.91 30.01 -17.38
C THR A 5 -43.74 28.74 -17.12
N ILE A 6 -43.58 27.72 -17.95
CA ILE A 6 -44.31 26.47 -17.83
C ILE A 6 -43.72 25.57 -16.72
N GLU A 7 -44.57 24.90 -15.94
CA GLU A 7 -44.16 23.88 -14.96
C GLU A 7 -43.57 22.64 -15.64
N LEU A 8 -42.61 21.97 -14.98
CA LEU A 8 -42.03 20.73 -15.48
C LEU A 8 -43.09 19.63 -15.69
N ARG A 9 -44.10 19.55 -14.81
CA ARG A 9 -45.26 18.67 -15.00
C ARG A 9 -45.94 18.85 -16.35
N ASN A 10 -46.21 20.09 -16.74
CA ASN A 10 -46.86 20.38 -18.03
C ASN A 10 -45.94 20.02 -19.20
N VAL A 11 -44.62 20.16 -19.04
CA VAL A 11 -43.64 19.69 -20.03
C VAL A 11 -43.69 18.16 -20.15
N ILE A 12 -43.80 17.44 -19.04
CA ILE A 12 -43.95 15.97 -19.02
C ILE A 12 -45.25 15.55 -19.72
N ASP A 13 -46.36 16.25 -19.48
CA ASP A 13 -47.64 15.97 -20.13
C ASP A 13 -47.58 16.22 -21.65
N MET A 14 -46.75 17.18 -22.11
CA MET A 14 -46.58 17.49 -23.54
C MET A 14 -45.66 16.51 -24.29
N PHE A 15 -44.52 16.14 -23.70
CA PHE A 15 -43.46 15.36 -24.39
C PHE A 15 -43.39 13.89 -23.95
N GLY A 16 -44.09 13.54 -22.87
CA GLY A 16 -44.02 12.24 -22.22
C GLY A 16 -42.84 12.11 -21.27
N GLU A 17 -43.05 11.39 -20.18
CA GLU A 17 -42.06 11.20 -19.11
C GLU A 17 -40.76 10.56 -19.62
N ALA A 18 -40.83 9.58 -20.52
CA ALA A 18 -39.66 8.92 -21.09
C ALA A 18 -38.76 9.89 -21.86
N THR A 19 -39.36 10.84 -22.59
CA THR A 19 -38.62 11.84 -23.35
C THR A 19 -37.90 12.80 -22.41
N VAL A 20 -38.58 13.28 -21.36
CA VAL A 20 -37.99 14.18 -20.36
C VAL A 20 -36.87 13.49 -19.58
N LYS A 21 -37.04 12.20 -19.22
CA LYS A 21 -35.97 11.39 -18.62
C LYS A 21 -34.73 11.35 -19.50
N SER A 22 -34.92 11.17 -20.81
CA SER A 22 -33.80 11.11 -21.74
C SER A 22 -32.95 12.39 -21.73
N TRP A 23 -33.53 13.56 -21.47
CA TRP A 23 -32.77 14.81 -21.37
C TRP A 23 -31.76 14.82 -20.23
N PHE A 24 -32.04 14.07 -19.15
CA PHE A 24 -31.18 13.95 -17.99
C PHE A 24 -30.28 12.70 -18.02
N SER A 25 -30.42 11.84 -19.04
CA SER A 25 -29.63 10.61 -19.19
C SER A 25 -28.85 10.54 -20.51
N ASP A 26 -28.87 11.61 -21.33
CA ASP A 26 -28.22 11.73 -22.64
C ASP A 26 -26.70 12.02 -22.52
N TYR A 27 -26.01 11.18 -21.76
CA TYR A 27 -24.55 11.21 -21.62
C TYR A 27 -24.03 9.78 -21.54
N GLU A 28 -22.81 9.56 -22.01
CA GLU A 28 -22.15 8.27 -21.91
C GLU A 28 -21.08 8.27 -20.82
N LEU A 29 -21.04 7.20 -20.02
CA LEU A 29 -20.04 7.09 -18.95
C LEU A 29 -18.63 6.88 -19.52
N SER A 30 -18.52 6.28 -20.70
CA SER A 30 -17.25 6.05 -21.40
C SER A 30 -16.53 7.35 -21.76
N ASP A 31 -17.23 8.47 -21.84
CA ASP A 31 -16.62 9.76 -22.13
C ASP A 31 -15.81 10.29 -20.93
N TYR A 32 -16.06 9.76 -19.72
CA TYR A 32 -15.49 10.25 -18.46
C TYR A 32 -14.70 9.19 -17.69
N LEU A 33 -15.02 7.91 -17.88
CA LEU A 33 -14.53 6.78 -17.11
C LEU A 33 -14.03 5.68 -18.04
N THR A 34 -13.07 4.91 -17.55
CA THR A 34 -12.60 3.69 -18.21
C THR A 34 -13.61 2.54 -18.05
N ASP A 35 -13.54 1.56 -18.94
CA ASP A 35 -14.42 0.39 -18.91
C ASP A 35 -14.34 -0.38 -17.57
N GLU A 36 -13.16 -0.42 -16.95
CA GLU A 36 -12.95 -1.04 -15.64
C GLU A 36 -13.68 -0.30 -14.52
N GLU A 37 -13.65 1.03 -14.54
CA GLU A 37 -14.33 1.87 -13.54
C GLU A 37 -15.85 1.75 -13.65
N ILE A 38 -16.37 1.68 -14.88
CA ILE A 38 -17.79 1.44 -15.16
C ILE A 38 -18.21 0.06 -14.64
N ALA A 39 -17.36 -0.96 -14.80
CA ALA A 39 -17.61 -2.29 -14.24
C ALA A 39 -17.73 -2.25 -12.71
N VAL A 40 -16.93 -1.45 -12.01
CA VAL A 40 -17.03 -1.28 -10.55
C VAL A 40 -18.34 -0.62 -10.13
N ILE A 41 -18.76 0.43 -10.85
CA ILE A 41 -20.02 1.15 -10.57
C ILE A 41 -21.21 0.19 -10.75
N THR A 42 -21.25 -0.52 -11.88
CA THR A 42 -22.33 -1.47 -12.20
C THR A 42 -22.36 -2.66 -11.24
N ALA A 43 -21.21 -3.19 -10.84
CA ALA A 43 -21.12 -4.27 -9.86
C ALA A 43 -21.68 -3.88 -8.49
N ARG A 44 -21.55 -2.62 -8.09
CA ARG A 44 -22.10 -2.12 -6.82
C ARG A 44 -23.60 -1.85 -6.88
N GLY A 45 -24.12 -1.39 -8.03
CA GLY A 45 -25.56 -1.17 -8.26
C GLY A 45 -26.22 -0.06 -7.43
N VAL A 46 -25.44 0.74 -6.72
CA VAL A 46 -25.93 1.85 -5.88
C VAL A 46 -26.34 3.06 -6.72
N TRP A 47 -25.63 3.29 -7.82
CA TRP A 47 -25.89 4.38 -8.75
C TRP A 47 -26.32 3.84 -10.12
N ASN A 48 -27.29 4.50 -10.76
CA ASN A 48 -27.75 4.21 -12.12
C ASN A 48 -28.29 5.52 -12.74
N LYS A 49 -28.00 5.75 -14.03
CA LYS A 49 -28.53 6.87 -14.84
C LYS A 49 -30.04 7.02 -14.66
N ASP A 50 -30.80 5.92 -14.78
CA ASP A 50 -32.26 5.94 -14.72
C ASP A 50 -32.79 6.36 -13.35
N LYS A 51 -32.16 5.86 -12.28
CA LYS A 51 -32.53 6.21 -10.90
C LYS A 51 -32.27 7.69 -10.61
N LEU A 52 -31.16 8.22 -11.12
CA LEU A 52 -30.84 9.64 -10.98
C LEU A 52 -31.83 10.51 -11.77
N ALA A 53 -32.11 10.16 -13.02
CA ALA A 53 -33.06 10.88 -13.87
C ALA A 53 -34.47 10.90 -13.25
N GLN A 54 -34.94 9.78 -12.68
CA GLN A 54 -36.20 9.74 -11.93
C GLN A 54 -36.17 10.69 -10.73
N ALA A 55 -35.12 10.62 -9.91
CA ALA A 55 -35.01 11.44 -8.70
C ALA A 55 -35.02 12.95 -9.01
N ILE A 56 -34.46 13.36 -10.14
CA ILE A 56 -34.47 14.75 -10.60
C ILE A 56 -35.88 15.18 -11.00
N ILE A 57 -36.59 14.35 -11.77
CA ILE A 57 -37.96 14.64 -12.19
C ILE A 57 -38.87 14.74 -10.98
N ASP A 58 -38.77 13.79 -10.05
CA ASP A 58 -39.60 13.76 -8.83
C ASP A 58 -39.34 15.00 -7.95
N HIS A 59 -38.08 15.43 -7.83
CA HIS A 59 -37.70 16.61 -7.05
C HIS A 59 -38.23 17.92 -7.68
N TYR A 60 -38.16 18.05 -9.01
CA TYR A 60 -38.53 19.27 -9.72
C TYR A 60 -39.92 19.23 -10.37
N TYR A 61 -40.75 18.23 -10.03
CA TYR A 61 -42.00 17.95 -10.74
C TYR A 61 -42.95 19.15 -10.85
N ILE A 62 -43.04 19.95 -9.77
CA ILE A 62 -43.93 21.13 -9.68
C ILE A 62 -43.21 22.45 -9.93
N TYR A 63 -41.93 22.42 -10.26
CA TYR A 63 -41.13 23.64 -10.40
C TYR A 63 -41.29 24.23 -11.81
N GLU A 64 -41.33 25.56 -11.93
CA GLU A 64 -41.31 26.20 -13.24
C GLU A 64 -39.92 26.16 -13.87
N ILE A 65 -39.88 25.87 -15.18
CA ILE A 65 -38.62 25.89 -15.93
C ILE A 65 -38.08 27.33 -15.99
N GLY A 66 -36.77 27.51 -15.87
CA GLY A 66 -36.12 28.83 -15.92
C GLY A 66 -36.01 29.44 -17.32
N LEU A 67 -36.45 28.72 -18.36
CA LEU A 67 -36.21 29.03 -19.75
C LEU A 67 -37.53 29.26 -20.51
N GLU A 68 -37.47 30.05 -21.58
CA GLU A 68 -38.65 30.49 -22.33
C GLU A 68 -39.41 29.36 -23.05
N THR A 69 -38.69 28.31 -23.49
CA THR A 69 -39.28 27.20 -24.25
C THR A 69 -38.80 25.85 -23.73
N PRO A 70 -39.64 24.79 -23.78
CA PRO A 70 -39.24 23.44 -23.40
C PRO A 70 -38.07 22.88 -24.21
N ALA A 71 -37.95 23.25 -25.48
CA ALA A 71 -36.85 22.82 -26.34
C ALA A 71 -35.50 23.40 -25.88
N LEU A 72 -35.48 24.68 -25.50
CA LEU A 72 -34.28 25.34 -24.97
C LEU A 72 -33.91 24.76 -23.60
N PHE A 73 -34.92 24.46 -22.77
CA PHE A 73 -34.74 23.71 -21.54
C PHE A 73 -34.12 22.32 -21.76
N ALA A 74 -34.64 21.54 -22.72
CA ALA A 74 -34.09 20.23 -23.03
C ALA A 74 -32.63 20.29 -23.49
N HIS A 75 -32.28 21.27 -24.33
CA HIS A 75 -30.90 21.48 -24.77
C HIS A 75 -29.99 21.84 -23.57
N GLN A 76 -30.40 22.80 -22.75
CA GLN A 76 -29.60 23.24 -21.62
C GLN A 76 -29.50 22.16 -20.53
N ALA A 77 -30.54 21.35 -20.31
CA ALA A 77 -30.50 20.20 -19.42
C ALA A 77 -29.42 19.20 -19.84
N LYS A 78 -29.33 18.88 -21.14
CA LYS A 78 -28.31 17.96 -21.69
C LYS A 78 -26.91 18.52 -21.54
N VAL A 79 -26.72 19.82 -21.83
CA VAL A 79 -25.42 20.49 -21.69
C VAL A 79 -24.97 20.50 -20.23
N LEU A 80 -25.82 20.97 -19.31
CA LEU A 80 -25.50 20.99 -17.89
C LEU A 80 -25.27 19.59 -17.33
N MET A 81 -26.00 18.59 -17.79
CA MET A 81 -25.75 17.21 -17.36
C MET A 81 -24.37 16.71 -17.78
N ARG A 82 -23.94 17.01 -19.01
CA ARG A 82 -22.60 16.65 -19.47
C ARG A 82 -21.51 17.36 -18.68
N GLU A 83 -21.68 18.64 -18.40
CA GLU A 83 -20.75 19.43 -17.59
C GLU A 83 -20.69 18.90 -16.14
N LEU A 84 -21.84 18.62 -15.53
CA LEU A 84 -21.90 18.04 -14.19
C LEU A 84 -21.32 16.63 -14.14
N MET A 85 -21.56 15.79 -15.16
CA MET A 85 -20.99 14.45 -15.19
C MET A 85 -19.47 14.47 -15.32
N GLU A 86 -18.87 15.44 -16.02
CA GLU A 86 -17.41 15.60 -16.08
C GLU A 86 -16.79 15.73 -14.68
N GLU A 87 -17.43 16.50 -13.79
CA GLU A 87 -16.95 16.68 -12.41
C GLU A 87 -17.35 15.50 -11.50
N LYS A 88 -18.58 15.00 -11.62
CA LYS A 88 -19.15 14.06 -10.65
C LYS A 88 -18.89 12.59 -10.98
N ALA A 89 -18.59 12.22 -12.22
CA ALA A 89 -18.34 10.82 -12.61
C ALA A 89 -17.18 10.15 -11.83
N PRO A 90 -16.01 10.80 -11.65
CA PRO A 90 -14.94 10.25 -10.81
C PRO A 90 -15.34 10.09 -9.34
N LEU A 91 -16.21 11.00 -8.83
CA LEU A 91 -16.74 10.91 -7.47
C LEU A 91 -17.68 9.70 -7.34
N ILE A 92 -18.54 9.45 -8.33
CA ILE A 92 -19.41 8.26 -8.36
C ILE A 92 -18.55 6.99 -8.34
N TYR A 93 -17.49 6.93 -9.13
CA TYR A 93 -16.56 5.81 -9.13
C TYR A 93 -15.89 5.62 -7.77
N SER A 94 -15.28 6.66 -7.20
CA SER A 94 -14.61 6.57 -5.89
C SER A 94 -15.57 6.14 -4.77
N ALA A 95 -16.82 6.62 -4.81
CA ALA A 95 -17.86 6.21 -3.91
C ALA A 95 -18.26 4.74 -4.13
N ALA A 96 -18.10 4.20 -5.35
CA ALA A 96 -18.42 2.83 -5.72
C ALA A 96 -17.33 1.78 -5.35
N ILE A 97 -16.10 2.19 -5.11
CA ILE A 97 -15.02 1.28 -4.71
C ILE A 97 -15.40 0.50 -3.44
N LYS A 98 -15.19 -0.83 -3.46
CA LYS A 98 -15.43 -1.72 -2.32
C LYS A 98 -14.22 -1.75 -1.41
N TYR A 99 -14.39 -1.24 -0.20
CA TYR A 99 -13.39 -1.33 0.87
C TYR A 99 -14.10 -1.53 2.21
N ASP A 100 -13.35 -1.94 3.23
CA ASP A 100 -13.86 -2.07 4.59
C ASP A 100 -13.83 -0.69 5.26
N PRO A 101 -14.99 -0.06 5.55
CA PRO A 101 -15.03 1.28 6.13
C PRO A 101 -14.52 1.32 7.56
N LEU A 102 -14.36 0.18 8.24
CA LEU A 102 -13.89 0.12 9.63
C LEU A 102 -12.37 0.00 9.75
N VAL A 103 -11.68 -0.18 8.64
CA VAL A 103 -10.24 -0.36 8.60
C VAL A 103 -9.63 0.93 8.06
N ASN A 104 -8.84 1.61 8.88
CA ASN A 104 -8.14 2.82 8.46
C ASN A 104 -6.65 2.55 8.14
N VAL A 105 -6.10 1.43 8.63
CA VAL A 105 -4.71 1.03 8.41
C VAL A 105 -4.68 -0.42 7.94
N ASP A 106 -4.11 -0.64 6.76
CA ASP A 106 -3.73 -1.96 6.23
C ASP A 106 -2.37 -1.79 5.54
N TYR A 107 -1.30 -2.19 6.22
CA TYR A 107 0.04 -2.24 5.61
C TYR A 107 0.72 -3.56 5.92
N THR A 108 1.57 -3.98 4.99
CA THR A 108 2.38 -5.19 5.09
C THR A 108 3.85 -4.77 5.08
N GLU A 109 4.56 -5.11 6.14
CA GLU A 109 6.00 -4.91 6.27
C GLU A 109 6.70 -6.24 5.98
N THR A 110 7.57 -6.25 4.98
CA THR A 110 8.42 -7.39 4.61
C THR A 110 9.84 -7.06 5.03
N PHE A 111 10.43 -7.92 5.85
CA PHE A 111 11.81 -7.79 6.30
C PHE A 111 12.62 -8.99 5.85
N ASP A 112 13.61 -8.72 5.01
CA ASP A 112 14.56 -9.70 4.51
C ASP A 112 15.96 -9.31 4.97
N ARG A 113 16.58 -10.16 5.81
CA ARG A 113 17.97 -10.00 6.23
C ARG A 113 18.78 -11.24 5.90
N THR A 114 19.68 -11.10 4.94
CA THR A 114 20.75 -12.05 4.67
C THR A 114 22.01 -11.62 5.40
N SER A 115 22.48 -12.43 6.35
CA SER A 115 23.75 -12.22 7.06
C SER A 115 24.70 -13.36 6.73
N GLY A 116 25.82 -13.02 6.09
CA GLY A 116 26.95 -13.92 5.90
C GLY A 116 28.09 -13.47 6.80
N ASN A 117 28.53 -14.33 7.71
CA ASN A 117 29.71 -14.10 8.54
C ASN A 117 30.78 -15.11 8.16
N HIS A 118 31.91 -14.63 7.64
CA HIS A 118 33.08 -15.44 7.34
C HIS A 118 34.21 -15.02 8.27
N SER A 119 34.49 -15.84 9.28
CA SER A 119 35.58 -15.61 10.23
C SER A 119 36.64 -16.69 10.06
N SER A 120 37.81 -16.28 9.57
CA SER A 120 38.98 -17.13 9.43
C SER A 120 40.05 -16.65 10.40
N SER A 121 40.42 -17.52 11.35
CA SER A 121 41.51 -17.27 12.29
C SER A 121 42.57 -18.33 12.07
N ASN A 122 43.80 -17.89 11.81
CA ASN A 122 44.94 -18.75 11.62
C ASN A 122 45.97 -18.41 12.70
N SER A 123 46.19 -19.32 13.64
CA SER A 123 47.19 -19.14 14.69
C SER A 123 48.27 -20.20 14.57
N THR A 124 49.51 -19.74 14.42
CA THR A 124 50.71 -20.58 14.39
C THR A 124 51.56 -20.22 15.59
N SER A 125 51.71 -21.18 16.51
CA SER A 125 52.62 -21.04 17.65
C SER A 125 53.73 -22.08 17.54
N THR A 126 54.98 -21.59 17.56
CA THR A 126 56.18 -22.43 17.49
C THR A 126 56.86 -22.37 18.84
N ASN A 127 56.83 -23.47 19.58
CA ASN A 127 57.50 -23.58 20.87
C ASN A 127 58.77 -24.42 20.70
N ASN A 128 59.93 -23.77 20.76
CA ASN A 128 61.23 -24.43 20.71
C ASN A 128 61.78 -24.59 22.12
N GLY A 129 61.78 -25.84 22.62
CA GLY A 129 62.36 -26.20 23.90
C GLY A 129 63.54 -27.15 23.72
N SER A 130 64.74 -26.72 24.11
CA SER A 130 65.95 -27.53 24.10
C SER A 130 66.40 -27.80 25.53
N GLY A 131 66.38 -29.07 25.94
CA GLY A 131 66.83 -29.52 27.26
C GLY A 131 67.99 -30.50 27.13
N LEU A 132 69.12 -30.20 27.78
CA LEU A 132 70.28 -31.08 27.82
C LEU A 132 70.64 -31.40 29.27
N THR A 133 70.62 -32.69 29.62
CA THR A 133 71.03 -33.17 30.94
C THR A 133 72.19 -34.16 30.78
N VAL A 134 73.24 -33.94 31.57
CA VAL A 134 74.49 -34.69 31.52
C VAL A 134 74.84 -35.16 32.92
N SER A 135 75.15 -36.44 33.07
CA SER A 135 75.71 -37.00 34.30
C SER A 135 77.03 -37.72 33.99
N SER A 136 78.05 -37.49 34.82
CA SER A 136 79.38 -38.11 34.69
C SER A 136 79.98 -38.31 36.07
N ASP A 137 80.29 -39.56 36.42
CA ASP A 137 80.71 -39.93 37.77
C ASP A 137 82.21 -39.67 38.03
N THR A 138 83.01 -39.45 36.97
CA THR A 138 84.46 -39.21 37.07
C THR A 138 85.01 -38.23 36.00
N PRO A 139 84.62 -36.95 35.99
CA PRO A 139 85.08 -36.02 34.96
C PRO A 139 86.57 -35.64 35.15
N GLN A 140 87.43 -35.98 34.18
CA GLN A 140 88.85 -35.57 34.15
C GLN A 140 89.17 -34.45 33.14
N GLY A 141 88.16 -33.73 32.63
CA GLY A 141 88.37 -32.61 31.69
C GLY A 141 87.12 -31.77 31.44
N GLN A 142 87.27 -30.65 30.73
CA GLN A 142 86.15 -29.76 30.38
C GLN A 142 85.22 -30.44 29.37
N ILE A 143 83.94 -30.53 29.72
CA ILE A 143 82.90 -31.15 28.89
C ILE A 143 82.19 -30.06 28.09
N SER A 144 82.17 -30.17 26.75
CA SER A 144 81.47 -29.22 25.87
C SER A 144 80.14 -29.78 25.34
N LYS A 145 79.15 -28.92 25.06
CA LYS A 145 77.83 -29.32 24.50
C LYS A 145 77.97 -30.15 23.21
N LYS A 146 78.94 -29.81 22.35
CA LYS A 146 79.24 -30.53 21.11
C LYS A 146 79.83 -31.93 21.38
N SER A 147 80.67 -32.06 22.41
CA SER A 147 81.27 -33.34 22.81
C SER A 147 80.25 -34.30 23.43
N ILE A 148 79.25 -33.78 24.15
CA ILE A 148 78.15 -34.53 24.78
C ILE A 148 77.17 -35.11 23.76
N LEU A 149 76.76 -34.31 22.77
CA LEU A 149 75.85 -34.76 21.70
C LEU A 149 76.48 -35.85 20.83
N GLN A 150 77.81 -35.91 20.79
CA GLN A 150 78.59 -36.94 20.09
C GLN A 150 78.88 -38.17 20.97
N GLY A 151 78.34 -38.22 22.21
CA GLY A 151 78.42 -39.39 23.09
C GLY A 151 79.75 -39.61 23.80
N ASN A 152 80.68 -38.65 23.73
CA ASN A 152 82.01 -38.80 24.32
C ASN A 152 82.01 -38.30 25.79
N TYR A 153 82.63 -39.08 26.70
CA TYR A 153 82.95 -38.72 28.10
C TYR A 153 81.80 -38.68 29.12
N ALA A 154 80.62 -39.23 28.82
CA ALA A 154 79.49 -39.28 29.75
C ALA A 154 79.03 -40.72 30.00
N SER A 155 78.75 -41.05 31.27
CA SER A 155 78.18 -42.37 31.66
C SER A 155 76.74 -42.52 31.15
N SER A 156 76.00 -41.40 31.07
CA SER A 156 74.67 -41.32 30.47
C SER A 156 74.39 -39.89 29.99
N THR A 157 73.82 -39.74 28.79
CA THR A 157 73.36 -38.43 28.26
C THR A 157 71.91 -38.51 27.84
N SER A 158 71.16 -37.44 28.07
CA SER A 158 69.82 -37.27 27.51
C SER A 158 69.72 -35.88 26.89
N ALA A 159 69.60 -35.84 25.57
CA ALA A 159 69.27 -34.63 24.82
C ALA A 159 67.83 -34.77 24.35
N ASN A 160 66.98 -33.81 24.73
CA ASN A 160 65.61 -33.73 24.25
C ASN A 160 65.45 -32.43 23.46
N GLU A 161 65.37 -32.55 22.15
CA GLU A 161 65.03 -31.46 21.25
C GLU A 161 63.56 -31.65 20.88
N ASN A 162 62.69 -30.81 21.42
CA ASN A 162 61.25 -30.91 21.20
C ASN A 162 60.80 -29.71 20.38
N GLU A 163 60.52 -29.95 19.11
CA GLU A 163 59.94 -28.96 18.19
C GLU A 163 58.45 -29.24 18.09
N ASN A 164 57.66 -28.47 18.85
CA ASN A 164 56.20 -28.57 18.81
C ASN A 164 55.64 -27.40 18.01
N THR A 165 55.18 -27.72 16.80
CA THR A 165 54.43 -26.78 15.95
C THR A 165 52.95 -27.04 16.15
N ILE A 166 52.25 -26.08 16.75
CA ILE A 166 50.79 -26.11 16.86
C ILE A 166 50.24 -25.16 15.80
N ALA A 167 49.65 -25.74 14.76
CA ALA A 167 48.88 -25.02 13.76
C ALA A 167 47.39 -25.21 14.07
N ASP A 168 46.74 -24.14 14.54
CA ASP A 168 45.31 -24.11 14.78
C ASP A 168 44.63 -23.28 13.70
N GLN A 169 43.79 -23.95 12.92
CA GLN A 169 43.04 -23.36 11.82
C GLN A 169 41.55 -23.49 12.13
N THR A 170 40.95 -22.39 12.58
CA THR A 170 39.52 -22.34 12.87
C THR A 170 38.81 -21.54 11.77
N THR A 171 37.97 -22.22 11.00
CA THR A 171 37.06 -21.60 10.02
C THR A 171 35.65 -21.66 10.56
N SER A 172 35.01 -20.50 10.75
CA SER A 172 33.60 -20.42 11.15
C SER A 172 32.80 -19.73 10.05
N ASP A 173 31.96 -20.52 9.38
CA ASP A 173 31.01 -20.05 8.38
C ASP A 173 29.61 -20.02 8.98
N GLY A 174 29.07 -18.81 9.15
CA GLY A 174 27.71 -18.59 9.62
C GLY A 174 26.86 -17.94 8.54
N ASN A 175 25.91 -18.69 7.99
CA ASN A 175 24.91 -18.16 7.06
C ASN A 175 23.56 -18.10 7.77
N GLY A 176 23.00 -16.90 7.91
CA GLY A 176 21.68 -16.67 8.48
C GLY A 176 20.79 -15.92 7.51
N THR A 177 19.60 -16.47 7.26
CA THR A 177 18.54 -15.77 6.53
C THR A 177 17.37 -15.60 7.48
N GLU A 178 16.97 -14.35 7.72
CA GLU A 178 15.76 -14.00 8.48
C GLU A 178 14.78 -13.32 7.53
N GLU A 179 13.64 -13.96 7.31
CA GLU A 179 12.51 -13.42 6.54
C GLU A 179 11.29 -13.39 7.45
N TYR A 180 10.66 -12.22 7.60
CA TYR A 180 9.33 -12.16 8.20
C TYR A 180 8.44 -11.16 7.46
N THR A 181 7.18 -11.57 7.29
CA THR A 181 6.11 -10.72 6.79
C THR A 181 5.16 -10.38 7.93
N LYS A 182 5.04 -9.09 8.25
CA LYS A 182 4.14 -8.57 9.28
C LYS A 182 3.04 -7.75 8.63
N ARG A 183 1.81 -8.26 8.66
CA ARG A 183 0.62 -7.50 8.26
C ARG A 183 -0.05 -6.88 9.47
N ILE A 184 -0.25 -5.57 9.44
CA ILE A 184 -1.02 -4.85 10.44
C ILE A 184 -2.28 -4.31 9.75
N LYS A 185 -3.43 -4.86 10.15
CA LYS A 185 -4.74 -4.42 9.68
C LYS A 185 -5.62 -4.07 10.87
N GLY A 186 -6.22 -2.89 10.86
CA GLY A 186 -7.15 -2.50 11.92
C GLY A 186 -7.51 -1.03 11.89
N ASN A 187 -7.98 -0.57 13.05
CA ASN A 187 -8.33 0.82 13.29
C ASN A 187 -7.37 1.43 14.31
N SER A 188 -6.53 2.38 13.90
CA SER A 188 -5.59 3.07 14.78
C SER A 188 -5.92 4.57 14.89
N GLY A 189 -5.97 5.10 16.12
CA GLY A 189 -6.15 6.52 16.37
C GLY A 189 -7.47 6.89 17.07
N VAL A 190 -7.40 7.95 17.89
CA VAL A 190 -8.51 8.43 18.73
C VAL A 190 -9.61 9.14 17.91
N SER A 191 -9.28 9.64 16.72
CA SER A 191 -10.19 10.32 15.80
C SER A 191 -11.03 9.37 14.93
N ALA A 192 -10.67 8.10 14.85
CA ALA A 192 -11.26 7.11 13.97
C ALA A 192 -12.28 6.22 14.71
N SER A 193 -13.18 6.79 15.51
CA SER A 193 -14.28 5.98 16.07
C SER A 193 -15.05 5.31 14.92
N ALA A 194 -15.33 4.02 15.06
CA ALA A 194 -16.06 3.23 14.06
C ALA A 194 -17.36 3.93 13.60
N GLN A 195 -18.04 4.62 14.51
CA GLN A 195 -19.25 5.39 14.21
C GLN A 195 -18.99 6.54 13.24
N ARG A 196 -17.86 7.25 13.38
CA ARG A 196 -17.48 8.37 12.50
C ARG A 196 -17.11 7.87 11.11
N LEU A 197 -16.34 6.78 11.01
CA LEU A 197 -15.97 6.18 9.73
C LEU A 197 -17.20 5.67 8.96
N ILE A 198 -18.12 4.98 9.64
CA ILE A 198 -19.40 4.56 9.05
C ILE A 198 -20.21 5.76 8.57
N ARG A 199 -20.28 6.85 9.35
CA ARG A 199 -21.00 8.06 8.95
C ARG A 199 -20.41 8.67 7.69
N GLN A 200 -19.09 8.87 7.65
CA GLN A 200 -18.40 9.40 6.46
C GLN A 200 -18.64 8.54 5.22
N TYR A 201 -18.57 7.21 5.37
CA TYR A 201 -18.87 6.28 4.30
C TYR A 201 -20.30 6.43 3.74
N ARG A 202 -21.29 6.61 4.63
CA ARG A 202 -22.70 6.83 4.23
C ARG A 202 -22.92 8.20 3.59
N ASP A 203 -22.31 9.23 4.16
CA ASP A 203 -22.43 10.60 3.66
C ASP A 203 -21.92 10.71 2.22
N ASN A 204 -20.80 10.04 1.88
CA ASN A 204 -20.24 10.05 0.53
C ASN A 204 -21.21 9.55 -0.56
N ILE A 205 -22.00 8.51 -0.29
CA ILE A 205 -22.93 7.94 -1.28
C ILE A 205 -24.12 8.87 -1.52
N ILE A 206 -24.68 9.43 -0.45
CA ILE A 206 -25.89 10.25 -0.51
C ILE A 206 -25.58 11.65 -1.04
N MET A 207 -24.37 12.17 -0.74
CA MET A 207 -23.96 13.52 -1.10
C MET A 207 -23.92 13.74 -2.61
N ILE A 208 -23.41 12.78 -3.39
CA ILE A 208 -23.22 12.98 -4.85
C ILE A 208 -24.55 13.19 -5.58
N ASN A 209 -25.56 12.35 -5.34
CA ASN A 209 -26.87 12.50 -5.98
C ASN A 209 -27.56 13.81 -5.57
N ARG A 210 -27.48 14.15 -4.28
CA ARG A 210 -28.07 15.39 -3.76
C ARG A 210 -27.40 16.62 -4.39
N ASP A 211 -26.08 16.59 -4.53
CA ASP A 211 -25.32 17.69 -5.08
C ASP A 211 -25.64 17.87 -6.57
N ILE A 212 -25.75 16.80 -7.36
CA ILE A 212 -26.23 16.87 -8.77
C ILE A 212 -27.63 17.50 -8.85
N ILE A 213 -28.57 17.04 -8.03
CA ILE A 213 -29.94 17.59 -8.01
C ILE A 213 -29.92 19.07 -7.65
N LYS A 214 -29.10 19.48 -6.69
CA LYS A 214 -28.96 20.87 -6.25
C LYS A 214 -28.34 21.75 -7.34
N ASP A 215 -27.32 21.28 -8.04
CA ASP A 215 -26.65 22.05 -9.08
C ASP A 215 -27.57 22.28 -10.29
N LEU A 216 -28.49 21.34 -10.57
CA LEU A 216 -29.54 21.50 -11.58
C LEU A 216 -30.61 22.57 -11.24
N ASN A 217 -30.62 23.11 -10.01
CA ASN A 217 -31.55 24.16 -9.62
C ASN A 217 -31.45 25.40 -10.52
N MET A 218 -30.27 25.67 -11.09
CA MET A 218 -30.06 26.79 -12.03
C MET A 218 -30.95 26.74 -13.28
N LEU A 219 -31.48 25.55 -13.61
CA LEU A 219 -32.35 25.33 -14.75
C LEU A 219 -33.83 25.64 -14.45
N PHE A 220 -34.16 25.85 -13.17
CA PHE A 220 -35.50 26.12 -12.67
C PHE A 220 -35.59 27.54 -12.11
N MET A 221 -36.81 28.07 -12.05
CA MET A 221 -37.04 29.35 -11.37
C MET A 221 -36.87 29.16 -9.86
N GLY A 222 -36.04 29.99 -9.23
CA GLY A 222 -35.82 30.01 -7.78
C GLY A 222 -36.89 30.79 -7.00
N VAL A 223 -38.06 31.01 -7.59
CA VAL A 223 -39.18 31.73 -6.99
C VAL A 223 -40.23 30.68 -6.64
N TYR A 224 -40.63 30.64 -5.37
CA TYR A 224 -41.56 29.65 -4.80
C TYR A 224 -42.76 30.35 -4.17
#